data_AF-M1X5P9-F1
#
_entry.id   AF-M1X5P9-F1
#
_cell.length_a   1.000
_cell.length_b   1.000
_cell.length_c   1.000
_cell.angle_alpha   90.00
_cell.angle_beta   90.00
_cell.angle_gamma   90.00
#
_symmetry.space_group_name_H-M   'P 1'
#
loop_
_entity.id
_entity.type
_entity.pdbx_description
1 polymer ?
#
loop_
_entity_poly.entity_id
_entity_poly.type
_entity_poly.pdbx_seq_one_letter_code
_entity_poly.pdbx_strand_id
1 'polypeptide(L)'
;MLNRPYITAVLAMSVDGKIADTMRAPARFTSRVDKMHLEEQIAATDAVLFGAGTLRAYGTTLTISHPQLLHQRRERGKPPQPIHMVVSNLAQIDPNIRFFTSQFLDGC
;
A
#
# COMPACT_ATOMS: atom_id res chain seq x y z
N MET A 1 -12.29 8.41 26.33
CA MET A 1 -10.94 8.13 25.79
C MET A 1 -11.01 8.20 24.28
N LEU A 2 -10.08 8.90 23.62
CA LEU A 2 -10.07 8.93 22.15
C LEU A 2 -9.61 7.55 21.65
N ASN A 3 -10.52 6.79 21.04
CA ASN A 3 -10.22 5.54 20.36
C ASN A 3 -9.45 5.86 19.08
N ARG A 4 -8.12 5.86 19.14
CA ARG A 4 -7.25 6.12 17.98
C ARG A 4 -6.86 4.79 17.32
N PRO A 5 -6.74 4.76 15.99
CA PRO A 5 -6.28 3.56 15.30
C PRO A 5 -4.84 3.22 15.72
N TYR A 6 -4.55 1.92 15.80
CA TYR A 6 -3.17 1.43 15.90
C TYR A 6 -2.48 1.60 14.53
N ILE A 7 -1.26 2.14 14.52
CA ILE A 7 -0.52 2.46 13.29
C ILE A 7 0.81 1.73 13.29
N THR A 8 1.07 1.00 12.22
CA THR A 8 2.38 0.42 11.91
C THR A 8 2.97 1.15 10.71
N ALA A 9 4.23 1.55 10.80
CA ALA A 9 5.00 2.07 9.67
C ALA A 9 5.92 0.97 9.14
N VAL A 10 5.79 0.64 7.85
CA VAL A 10 6.65 -0.34 7.17
C VAL A 10 7.50 0.39 6.15
N LEU A 11 8.83 0.31 6.29
CA LEU A 11 9.78 1.00 5.43
C LEU A 11 10.87 0.04 4.97
N ALA A 12 11.19 0.09 3.69
CA ALA A 12 12.45 -0.42 3.14
C ALA A 12 13.36 0.77 2.85
N MET A 13 14.61 0.71 3.31
CA MET A 13 15.59 1.77 3.11
C MET A 13 16.97 1.21 2.77
N SER A 14 17.77 2.00 2.08
CA SER A 14 19.20 1.74 1.92
C SER A 14 19.94 1.86 3.26
N VAL A 15 21.18 1.35 3.30
CA VAL A 15 22.04 1.40 4.49
C VAL A 15 22.31 2.84 4.94
N ASP A 16 22.36 3.80 4.01
CA ASP A 16 22.51 5.23 4.29
C ASP A 16 21.18 5.96 4.58
N GLY A 17 20.09 5.23 4.81
CA GLY A 17 18.83 5.78 5.30
C GLY A 17 17.92 6.40 4.23
N LYS A 18 18.06 6.01 2.96
CA LYS A 18 17.26 6.56 1.86
C LYS A 18 16.14 5.61 1.48
N ILE A 19 14.94 6.16 1.31
CA ILE A 19 13.73 5.42 0.90
C ILE A 19 13.41 5.59 -0.59
N ALA A 20 14.13 6.49 -1.27
CA ALA A 20 14.00 6.77 -2.70
C ALA A 20 15.34 7.30 -3.24
N ASP A 21 15.51 7.27 -4.56
CA ASP A 21 16.65 7.93 -5.21
C ASP A 21 16.44 9.45 -5.32
N THR A 22 17.45 10.15 -5.84
CA THR A 22 17.41 11.61 -6.04
C THR A 22 16.35 12.06 -7.03
N MET A 23 15.93 11.17 -7.93
CA MET A 23 14.88 11.42 -8.92
C MET A 23 13.48 11.16 -8.35
N ARG A 24 13.37 10.70 -7.09
CA ARG A 24 12.12 10.26 -6.46
C ARG A 24 11.40 9.18 -7.28
N ALA A 25 12.16 8.37 -7.99
CA ALA A 25 11.64 7.25 -8.74
C ALA A 25 11.20 6.12 -7.79
N PRO A 26 10.37 5.18 -8.25
CA PRO A 26 10.08 3.95 -7.53
C PRO A 26 11.34 3.30 -6.96
N ALA A 27 11.33 2.93 -5.69
CA ALA A 27 12.43 2.20 -5.07
C ALA A 27 12.73 0.91 -5.85
N ARG A 28 13.98 0.77 -6.29
CA ARG A 28 14.47 -0.38 -7.09
C ARG A 28 15.27 -1.40 -6.26
N PHE A 29 15.48 -1.13 -4.97
CA PHE A 29 16.31 -1.95 -4.09
C PHE A 29 15.52 -3.00 -3.28
N THR A 30 14.20 -3.11 -3.51
CA THR A 30 13.33 -4.05 -2.80
C THR A 30 13.40 -5.46 -3.40
N SER A 31 13.70 -6.46 -2.57
CA SER A 31 13.75 -7.87 -2.97
C SER A 31 12.36 -8.51 -3.07
N ARG A 32 12.27 -9.75 -3.57
CA ARG A 32 11.02 -10.52 -3.56
C ARG A 32 10.54 -10.82 -2.13
N VAL A 33 11.47 -11.06 -1.21
CA VAL A 33 11.16 -11.35 0.20
C VAL A 33 10.57 -10.10 0.86
N ASP A 34 11.14 -8.92 0.61
CA ASP A 34 10.62 -7.66 1.15
C ASP A 34 9.21 -7.36 0.64
N LYS A 35 8.93 -7.65 -0.64
CA LYS A 35 7.58 -7.49 -1.22
C LYS A 35 6.57 -8.43 -0.57
N MET A 36 6.94 -9.69 -0.36
CA MET A 36 6.10 -10.68 0.30
C MET A 36 5.79 -10.25 1.74
N HIS A 37 6.81 -9.80 2.48
CA HIS A 37 6.64 -9.28 3.83
C HIS A 37 5.72 -8.04 3.87
N LEU A 38 5.91 -7.09 2.95
CA LEU A 38 5.04 -5.92 2.84
C LEU A 38 3.58 -6.32 2.60
N GLU A 39 3.35 -7.31 1.74
CA GLU A 39 2.01 -7.81 1.45
C GLU A 39 1.37 -8.51 2.66
N GLU A 40 2.13 -9.27 3.44
CA GLU A 40 1.68 -9.86 4.71
C GLU A 40 1.25 -8.78 5.72
N GLN A 41 2.04 -7.70 5.83
CA GLN A 41 1.70 -6.57 6.70
C GLN A 41 0.40 -5.90 6.22
N ILE A 42 0.25 -5.67 4.91
CA ILE A 42 -0.98 -5.11 4.32
C ILE A 42 -2.18 -6.03 4.54
N ALA A 43 -2.01 -7.35 4.45
CA ALA A 43 -3.07 -8.31 4.68
C ALA A 43 -3.58 -8.32 6.13
N ALA A 44 -2.73 -7.96 7.09
CA ALA A 44 -3.11 -7.90 8.49
C ALA A 44 -3.93 -6.65 8.87
N THR A 45 -3.83 -5.54 8.11
CA THR A 45 -4.43 -4.25 8.48
C THR A 45 -5.84 -4.04 7.94
N ASP A 46 -6.55 -3.06 8.50
CA ASP A 46 -7.85 -2.61 7.98
C ASP A 46 -7.69 -1.60 6.85
N ALA A 47 -6.64 -0.80 6.91
CA ALA A 47 -6.34 0.23 5.93
C ALA A 47 -4.83 0.37 5.69
N VAL A 48 -4.48 0.90 4.52
CA VAL A 48 -3.13 1.25 4.09
C VAL A 48 -3.11 2.74 3.78
N LEU A 49 -2.12 3.44 4.33
CA LEU A 49 -1.93 4.88 4.13
C LEU A 49 -0.60 5.13 3.43
N PHE A 50 -0.63 5.96 2.39
CA PHE A 50 0.57 6.39 1.67
C PHE A 50 0.41 7.79 1.08
N GLY A 51 1.54 8.43 0.78
CA GLY A 51 1.55 9.80 0.27
C GLY A 51 1.29 9.89 -1.23
N ALA A 52 0.73 11.01 -1.68
CA ALA A 52 0.55 11.31 -3.10
C ALA A 52 1.86 11.31 -3.90
N GLY A 53 3.01 11.57 -3.26
CA GLY A 53 4.33 11.43 -3.90
C GLY A 53 4.63 9.99 -4.32
N THR A 54 4.39 9.03 -3.41
CA THR A 54 4.50 7.59 -3.72
C THR A 54 3.52 7.20 -4.81
N LEU A 55 2.28 7.67 -4.74
CA LEU A 55 1.28 7.38 -5.77
C LEU A 55 1.72 7.87 -7.16
N ARG A 56 2.27 9.08 -7.26
CA ARG A 56 2.79 9.61 -8.54
C ARG A 56 3.98 8.81 -9.06
N ALA A 57 4.87 8.36 -8.18
CA ALA A 57 6.03 7.57 -8.57
C ALA A 57 5.63 6.19 -9.11
N TYR A 58 4.69 5.50 -8.44
CA TYR A 58 4.31 4.12 -8.77
C TYR A 58 3.09 3.99 -9.69
N GLY A 59 2.23 5.01 -9.76
CA GLY A 59 0.96 5.00 -10.50
C GLY A 59 -0.12 4.06 -9.92
N THR A 60 0.21 3.31 -8.87
CA THR A 60 -0.65 2.32 -8.22
C THR A 60 -0.19 2.10 -6.77
N THR A 61 -0.87 1.20 -6.07
CA THR A 61 -0.59 0.73 -4.72
C THR A 61 -0.34 -0.79 -4.74
N LEU A 62 0.25 -1.35 -3.68
CA LEU A 62 0.42 -2.80 -3.56
C LEU A 62 -0.92 -3.41 -3.15
N THR A 63 -1.43 -4.34 -3.96
CA THR A 63 -2.61 -5.13 -3.62
C THR A 63 -2.22 -6.49 -3.08
N ILE A 64 -3.14 -7.08 -2.32
CA ILE A 64 -3.01 -8.47 -1.88
C ILE A 64 -3.34 -9.35 -3.08
N SER A 65 -2.35 -10.11 -3.51
CA SER A 65 -2.37 -11.03 -4.64
C SER A 65 -2.20 -12.48 -4.20
N HIS A 66 -1.53 -12.74 -3.07
CA HIS A 66 -1.31 -14.08 -2.55
C HIS A 66 -2.64 -14.70 -2.08
N PRO A 67 -3.08 -15.84 -2.66
CA PRO A 67 -4.37 -16.44 -2.33
C PRO A 67 -4.53 -16.80 -0.85
N GLN A 68 -3.43 -17.19 -0.19
CA GLN A 68 -3.43 -17.51 1.24
C GLN A 68 -3.75 -16.28 2.10
N LEU A 69 -3.22 -15.10 1.75
CA LEU A 69 -3.51 -13.85 2.45
C LEU A 69 -4.95 -13.38 2.23
N LEU A 70 -5.47 -13.54 1.00
CA LEU A 70 -6.88 -13.27 0.70
C LEU A 70 -7.81 -14.18 1.51
N HIS A 71 -7.48 -15.47 1.62
CA HIS A 71 -8.24 -16.42 2.43
C HIS A 71 -8.19 -16.04 3.92
N GLN A 72 -7.01 -15.73 4.47
CA GLN A 72 -6.88 -15.27 5.85
C GLN A 72 -7.71 -14.04 6.17
N ARG A 73 -7.84 -13.08 5.24
CA ARG A 73 -8.71 -11.91 5.41
C ARG A 73 -10.18 -12.29 5.44
N ARG A 74 -10.59 -13.20 4.54
CA ARG A 74 -11.96 -13.71 4.48
C ARG A 74 -12.36 -14.42 5.78
N GLU A 75 -11.48 -15.26 6.32
CA GLU A 75 -11.71 -15.94 7.61
C GLU A 75 -11.86 -14.94 8.78
N ARG A 76 -11.27 -13.75 8.67
CA ARG A 76 -11.42 -12.65 9.63
C ARG A 76 -12.63 -11.75 9.35
N GLY A 77 -13.47 -12.09 8.37
CA GLY A 77 -14.62 -11.28 7.96
C GLY A 77 -14.25 -9.94 7.30
N LYS A 78 -13.02 -9.80 6.77
CA LYS A 78 -12.54 -8.57 6.13
C LYS A 78 -12.69 -8.64 4.60
N PRO A 79 -12.85 -7.49 3.91
CA PRO A 79 -12.81 -7.44 2.45
C PRO A 79 -11.48 -7.96 1.89
N PRO A 80 -11.46 -8.50 0.65
CA PRO A 80 -10.25 -9.04 0.03
C PRO A 80 -9.07 -8.05 0.02
N GLN A 81 -9.36 -6.76 -0.18
CA GLN A 81 -8.39 -5.68 -0.10
C GLN A 81 -8.68 -4.77 1.12
N PRO A 82 -7.66 -4.19 1.76
CA PRO A 82 -7.87 -3.18 2.80
C PRO A 82 -8.34 -1.85 2.17
N ILE A 83 -8.73 -0.89 3.01
CA ILE A 83 -9.01 0.47 2.54
C ILE A 83 -7.68 1.14 2.14
N HIS A 84 -7.57 1.65 0.92
CA HIS A 84 -6.38 2.41 0.49
C HIS A 84 -6.62 3.92 0.63
N MET A 85 -5.76 4.58 1.41
CA MET A 85 -5.85 6.00 1.71
C MET A 85 -4.63 6.74 1.17
N VAL A 86 -4.89 7.76 0.35
CA VAL A 86 -3.87 8.64 -0.21
C VAL A 86 -3.89 9.95 0.54
N VAL A 87 -2.76 10.33 1.14
CA VAL A 87 -2.61 11.64 1.80
C VAL A 87 -2.01 12.64 0.82
N SER A 88 -2.70 13.76 0.63
CA SER A 88 -2.29 14.86 -0.24
C SER A 88 -2.73 16.19 0.34
N ASN A 89 -1.86 17.20 0.26
CA ASN A 89 -2.20 18.57 0.67
C ASN A 89 -3.05 19.30 -0.39
N LEU A 90 -2.74 19.11 -1.68
CA LEU A 90 -3.34 19.86 -2.79
C LEU A 90 -4.20 19.00 -3.72
N ALA A 91 -4.37 17.71 -3.42
CA ALA A 91 -5.08 16.75 -4.27
C ALA A 91 -4.60 16.71 -5.75
N GLN A 92 -3.35 17.12 -6.03
CA GLN A 92 -2.74 17.07 -7.36
C GLN A 92 -2.35 15.62 -7.72
N ILE A 93 -3.36 14.87 -8.16
CA ILE A 93 -3.27 13.47 -8.56
C ILE A 93 -4.08 13.32 -9.84
N ASP A 94 -3.48 12.72 -10.88
CA ASP A 94 -4.19 12.41 -12.12
C ASP A 94 -5.26 11.34 -11.86
N PRO A 95 -6.55 11.62 -12.10
CA PRO A 95 -7.63 10.66 -11.86
C PRO A 95 -7.59 9.45 -12.80
N ASN A 96 -6.79 9.48 -13.87
CA ASN A 96 -6.71 8.38 -14.85
C ASN A 96 -5.66 7.32 -14.50
N ILE A 97 -4.88 7.52 -13.42
CA ILE A 97 -3.88 6.53 -13.02
C ILE A 97 -4.54 5.21 -12.59
N ARG A 98 -3.78 4.11 -12.69
CA ARG A 98 -4.27 2.76 -12.39
C ARG A 98 -4.88 2.63 -11.00
N PHE A 99 -4.44 3.43 -10.03
CA PHE A 99 -5.02 3.46 -8.70
C PHE A 99 -6.53 3.79 -8.67
N PHE A 100 -7.05 4.61 -9.58
CA PHE A 100 -8.49 4.94 -9.62
C PHE A 100 -9.27 4.15 -10.65
N THR A 101 -8.59 3.59 -11.65
CA THR A 101 -9.23 2.88 -12.78
C THR A 101 -9.21 1.37 -12.63
N SER A 102 -8.32 0.82 -11.78
CA SER A 102 -8.33 -0.61 -11.50
C SER A 102 -9.52 -0.93 -10.60
N GLN A 103 -10.32 -1.90 -11.03
CA GLN A 103 -11.48 -2.36 -10.30
C GLN A 103 -11.02 -3.21 -9.11
N PHE A 104 -10.61 -2.54 -8.02
CA PHE A 104 -10.16 -3.18 -6.79
C PHE A 104 -11.31 -3.76 -5.94
N LEU A 105 -12.56 -3.70 -6.43
CA LEU A 105 -13.79 -3.93 -5.66
C LEU A 105 -14.74 -5.01 -6.21
N ASP A 106 -14.37 -5.72 -7.28
CA ASP A 106 -15.25 -6.75 -7.85
C ASP A 106 -14.96 -8.12 -7.23
N GLY A 107 -15.57 -8.35 -6.08
CA GLY A 107 -15.56 -9.62 -5.38
C GLY A 107 -16.77 -9.74 -4.47
N CYS A 108 -17.96 -9.41 -5.00
CA CYS A 108 -19.25 -9.86 -4.48
C CYS A 108 -19.78 -10.95 -5.42
#